data_AF-A0AAW5TSI9-F1
#
_entry.id   AF-A0AAW5TSI9-F1
#
_cell.length_a   1.000
_cell.length_b   1.000
_cell.length_c   1.000
_cell.angle_alpha   90.00
_cell.angle_beta   90.00
_cell.angle_gamma   90.00
#
_symmetry.space_group_name_H-M   'P 1'
#
loop_
_entity.id
_entity.type
_entity.pdbx_description
1 polymer ?
#
loop_
_entity_poly.entity_id
_entity_poly.type
_entity_poly.pdbx_seq_one_letter_code
_entity_poly.pdbx_strand_id
1 'polypeptide(L)'
;MIYKKYGQTFKQLRTQKKIKLNHFENLGISSSALCKFENGYSMLKFEKLIPALEKLSITLHEYENFLNNWQDSKSDTLIQNVKTAVMINDLKALPNFYQEALEMDEFFLALSIKNCYSALNDLEIEKLIDYLEEIKLWRYIDLFTLYLSLDFLKPSQIPFIIENFYLTNNEIFNSYEENNKLAEIVCQATMIFISSGYKELSDHFLKYLWLHQKNHSMYVRNFYFFVRGYWISEFEQKDKGINCMKHIIKILEFLDYPNIANYYKQLYKKYSKMTLR
;
A
#
# COMPACT_ATOMS: atom_id res chain seq x y z
N MET A 1 -28.66 -12.97 6.14
CA MET A 1 -28.42 -11.73 6.92
C MET A 1 -27.02 -11.77 7.50
N ILE A 2 -26.16 -10.84 7.08
CA ILE A 2 -24.75 -10.72 7.50
C ILE A 2 -24.65 -10.57 9.03
N TYR A 3 -25.64 -9.96 9.68
CA TYR A 3 -25.71 -9.72 11.13
C TYR A 3 -25.60 -10.96 12.03
N LYS A 4 -26.20 -12.09 11.61
CA LYS A 4 -26.16 -13.33 12.43
C LYS A 4 -24.75 -13.91 12.50
N LYS A 5 -23.96 -13.73 11.43
CA LYS A 5 -22.59 -14.23 11.32
C LYS A 5 -21.70 -13.64 12.40
N TYR A 6 -21.82 -12.33 12.69
CA TYR A 6 -21.08 -11.65 13.77
C TYR A 6 -21.23 -12.39 15.11
N GLY A 7 -22.46 -12.47 15.61
CA GLY A 7 -22.72 -13.15 16.88
C GLY A 7 -22.26 -14.61 16.90
N GLN A 8 -22.49 -15.34 15.81
CA GLN A 8 -22.10 -16.75 15.70
C GLN A 8 -20.59 -16.94 15.72
N THR A 9 -19.84 -16.13 14.96
CA THR A 9 -18.37 -16.15 14.97
C THR A 9 -17.83 -15.79 16.35
N PHE A 10 -18.37 -14.74 17.00
CA PHE A 10 -17.98 -14.40 18.37
C PHE A 10 -18.24 -15.56 19.34
N LYS A 11 -19.41 -16.21 19.25
CA LYS A 11 -19.75 -17.38 20.07
C LYS A 11 -18.76 -18.52 19.87
N GLN A 12 -18.39 -18.82 18.62
CA GLN A 12 -17.40 -19.86 18.32
C GLN A 12 -16.05 -19.54 18.97
N LEU A 13 -15.55 -18.32 18.79
CA LEU A 13 -14.28 -17.86 19.38
C LEU A 13 -14.30 -17.92 20.91
N ARG A 14 -15.38 -17.45 21.55
CA ARG A 14 -15.55 -17.49 23.00
C ARG A 14 -15.59 -18.93 23.53
N THR A 15 -16.40 -19.78 22.90
CA THR A 15 -16.61 -21.17 23.35
C THR A 15 -15.38 -22.04 23.13
N GLN A 16 -14.63 -21.82 22.05
CA GLN A 16 -13.32 -22.45 21.82
C GLN A 16 -12.34 -22.12 22.97
N LYS A 17 -12.35 -20.88 23.47
CA LYS A 17 -11.59 -20.48 24.67
C LYS A 17 -12.22 -20.91 26.00
N LYS A 18 -13.36 -21.63 25.98
CA LYS A 18 -14.11 -22.07 27.17
C LYS A 18 -14.52 -20.92 28.11
N ILE A 19 -14.66 -19.70 27.58
CA ILE A 19 -15.05 -18.51 28.36
C ILE A 19 -16.58 -18.50 28.52
N LYS A 20 -17.08 -18.26 29.73
CA LYS A 20 -18.53 -18.22 30.03
C LYS A 20 -19.15 -16.86 29.68
N LEU A 21 -20.48 -16.81 29.54
CA LEU A 21 -21.21 -15.58 29.19
C LEU A 21 -21.02 -14.44 30.21
N ASN A 22 -21.00 -14.77 31.50
CA ASN A 22 -20.85 -13.79 32.58
C ASN A 22 -19.45 -13.15 32.66
N HIS A 23 -18.47 -13.66 31.91
CA HIS A 23 -17.11 -13.12 31.91
C HIS A 23 -17.02 -11.67 31.39
N PHE A 24 -18.05 -11.20 30.67
CA PHE A 24 -18.08 -9.86 30.06
C PHE A 24 -18.93 -8.85 30.86
N GLU A 25 -19.43 -9.23 32.03
CA GLU A 25 -20.28 -8.34 32.86
C GLU A 25 -19.54 -7.09 33.33
N ASN A 26 -18.24 -7.20 33.59
CA ASN A 26 -17.38 -6.06 33.92
C ASN A 26 -17.22 -5.05 32.76
N LEU A 27 -17.52 -5.45 31.52
CA LEU A 27 -17.60 -4.55 30.37
C LEU A 27 -19.00 -3.92 30.24
N GLY A 28 -19.93 -4.19 31.15
CA GLY A 28 -21.32 -3.76 31.07
C GLY A 28 -22.14 -4.59 30.07
N ILE A 29 -21.70 -5.80 29.72
CA ILE A 29 -22.42 -6.72 28.83
C ILE A 29 -23.04 -7.82 29.68
N SER A 30 -24.36 -7.78 29.85
CA SER A 30 -25.06 -8.82 30.62
C SER A 30 -25.05 -10.16 29.87
N SER A 31 -25.09 -11.27 30.61
CA SER A 31 -25.17 -12.63 30.04
C SER A 31 -26.32 -12.79 29.04
N SER A 32 -27.47 -12.13 29.29
CA SER A 32 -28.63 -12.11 28.40
C SER A 32 -28.37 -11.31 27.12
N ALA A 33 -27.76 -10.12 27.24
CA ALA A 33 -27.39 -9.30 26.09
C ALA A 33 -26.37 -10.02 25.19
N LEU A 34 -25.37 -10.66 25.80
CA LEU A 34 -24.38 -11.43 25.05
C LEU A 34 -25.01 -12.64 24.35
N CYS A 35 -25.89 -13.38 25.03
CA CYS A 35 -26.62 -14.49 24.43
C CYS A 35 -27.49 -14.03 23.24
N LYS A 36 -28.17 -12.87 23.37
CA LYS A 36 -28.93 -12.29 22.25
C LYS A 36 -28.04 -11.94 21.08
N PHE A 37 -26.89 -11.31 21.33
CA PHE A 37 -25.90 -11.02 20.29
C PHE A 37 -25.42 -12.29 19.59
N GLU A 38 -24.96 -13.28 20.35
CA GLU A 38 -24.40 -14.53 19.84
C GLU A 38 -25.35 -15.36 18.98
N ASN A 39 -26.65 -15.23 19.22
CA ASN A 39 -27.68 -15.90 18.44
C ASN A 39 -28.26 -15.02 17.31
N GLY A 40 -27.76 -13.78 17.16
CA GLY A 40 -28.14 -12.82 16.12
C GLY A 40 -29.43 -12.06 16.38
N TYR A 41 -29.90 -12.00 17.62
CA TYR A 41 -31.10 -11.25 18.03
C TYR A 41 -30.82 -9.77 18.35
N SER A 42 -29.56 -9.39 18.55
CA SER A 42 -29.15 -8.00 18.78
C SER A 42 -27.71 -7.77 18.30
N MET A 43 -27.29 -6.52 18.20
CA MET A 43 -25.89 -6.15 17.94
C MET A 43 -25.25 -5.57 19.20
N LEU A 44 -23.94 -5.78 19.36
CA LEU A 44 -23.14 -5.04 20.31
C LEU A 44 -22.62 -3.76 19.64
N LYS A 45 -22.66 -2.65 20.37
CA LYS A 45 -21.99 -1.41 19.95
C LYS A 45 -20.48 -1.62 19.96
N PHE A 46 -19.74 -0.88 19.11
CA PHE A 46 -18.27 -0.97 19.04
C PHE A 46 -17.59 -0.76 20.40
N GLU A 47 -18.10 0.17 21.22
CA GLU A 47 -17.63 0.42 22.59
C GLU A 47 -17.65 -0.82 23.51
N LYS A 48 -18.46 -1.83 23.16
CA LYS A 48 -18.58 -3.11 23.88
C LYS A 48 -17.93 -4.26 23.13
N LEU A 49 -18.04 -4.27 21.80
CA LEU A 49 -17.48 -5.34 20.97
C LEU A 49 -15.95 -5.35 21.02
N ILE A 50 -15.29 -4.19 20.88
CA ILE A 50 -13.82 -4.13 20.82
C ILE A 50 -13.21 -4.64 22.14
N PRO A 51 -13.59 -4.15 23.34
CA PRO A 51 -13.05 -4.68 24.59
C PRO A 51 -13.41 -6.16 24.84
N ALA A 52 -14.55 -6.62 24.31
CA ALA A 52 -14.92 -8.03 24.40
C ALA A 52 -14.03 -8.93 23.52
N LEU A 53 -13.66 -8.47 22.32
CA LEU A 53 -12.68 -9.15 21.47
C LEU A 53 -11.28 -9.16 22.11
N GLU A 54 -10.88 -8.05 22.74
CA GLU A 54 -9.61 -7.97 23.49
C GLU A 54 -9.55 -8.98 24.65
N LYS A 55 -10.66 -9.16 25.39
CA LYS A 55 -10.78 -10.23 26.40
C LYS A 55 -10.64 -11.63 25.81
N LEU A 56 -11.03 -11.79 24.55
CA LEU A 56 -10.78 -13.00 23.78
C LEU A 56 -9.38 -13.01 23.14
N SER A 57 -8.52 -12.03 23.39
CA SER A 57 -7.21 -11.85 22.74
C SER A 57 -7.30 -11.92 21.22
N ILE A 58 -8.32 -11.26 20.66
CA ILE A 58 -8.60 -11.19 19.23
C ILE A 58 -8.68 -9.71 18.87
N THR A 59 -7.99 -9.32 17.82
CA THR A 59 -8.08 -7.96 17.29
C THR A 59 -9.37 -7.78 16.49
N LEU A 60 -9.82 -6.52 16.32
CA LEU A 60 -10.97 -6.24 15.44
C LEU A 60 -10.70 -6.70 14.00
N HIS A 61 -9.45 -6.55 13.52
CA HIS A 61 -9.02 -6.97 12.19
C HIS A 61 -9.08 -8.49 12.01
N GLU A 62 -8.54 -9.29 12.94
CA GLU A 62 -8.66 -10.75 12.87
C GLU A 62 -10.12 -11.21 12.92
N TYR A 63 -10.95 -10.52 13.72
CA TYR A 63 -12.37 -10.80 13.78
C TYR A 63 -13.06 -10.55 12.44
N GLU A 64 -12.76 -9.45 11.77
CA GLU A 64 -13.20 -9.17 10.40
C GLU A 64 -12.76 -10.28 9.42
N ASN A 65 -11.52 -10.74 9.51
CA ASN A 65 -11.02 -11.83 8.66
C ASN A 65 -11.84 -13.12 8.82
N PHE A 66 -12.23 -13.48 10.05
CA PHE A 66 -13.15 -14.61 10.28
C PHE A 66 -14.54 -14.38 9.64
N LEU A 67 -15.02 -13.13 9.61
CA LEU A 67 -16.30 -12.78 9.01
C LEU A 67 -16.27 -12.79 7.48
N ASN A 68 -15.12 -12.50 6.88
CA ASN A 68 -14.96 -12.47 5.44
C ASN A 68 -14.34 -13.76 4.88
N ASN A 69 -14.17 -14.79 5.73
CA ASN A 69 -13.51 -16.05 5.37
C ASN A 69 -12.11 -15.84 4.79
N TRP A 70 -11.37 -14.86 5.31
CA TRP A 70 -10.03 -14.48 4.83
C TRP A 70 -10.00 -14.07 3.35
N GLN A 71 -11.13 -13.63 2.80
CA GLN A 71 -11.17 -13.03 1.47
C GLN A 71 -10.80 -11.56 1.59
N ASP A 72 -9.93 -11.13 0.68
CA ASP A 72 -9.56 -9.74 0.49
C ASP A 72 -10.79 -8.88 0.21
N SER A 73 -10.72 -7.60 0.60
CA SER A 73 -11.75 -6.66 0.18
C SER A 73 -11.73 -6.50 -1.35
N LYS A 74 -12.83 -5.98 -1.90
CA LYS A 74 -12.87 -5.62 -3.33
C LYS A 74 -11.75 -4.64 -3.69
N SER A 75 -11.47 -3.69 -2.80
CA SER A 75 -10.44 -2.66 -3.00
C SER A 75 -9.06 -3.29 -3.03
N ASP A 76 -8.77 -4.21 -2.10
CA ASP A 76 -7.48 -4.89 -2.05
C ASP A 76 -7.28 -5.76 -3.30
N THR A 77 -8.32 -6.48 -3.71
CA THR A 77 -8.31 -7.31 -4.93
C THR A 77 -8.01 -6.45 -6.17
N LEU A 78 -8.69 -5.31 -6.32
CA LEU A 78 -8.47 -4.37 -7.41
C LEU A 78 -7.03 -3.83 -7.41
N ILE A 79 -6.52 -3.42 -6.24
CA ILE A 79 -5.14 -2.91 -6.09
C ILE A 79 -4.13 -3.98 -6.50
N GLN A 80 -4.28 -5.23 -6.05
CA GLN A 80 -3.36 -6.32 -6.40
C GLN A 80 -3.40 -6.65 -7.90
N ASN A 81 -4.59 -6.65 -8.50
CA ASN A 81 -4.76 -6.89 -9.93
C ASN A 81 -4.10 -5.79 -10.77
N VAL A 82 -4.32 -4.52 -10.42
CA VAL A 82 -3.66 -3.38 -11.08
C VAL A 82 -2.15 -3.44 -10.89
N LYS A 83 -1.67 -3.68 -9.67
CA LYS A 83 -0.23 -3.80 -9.37
C LYS A 83 0.42 -4.87 -10.23
N THR A 84 -0.23 -6.03 -10.35
CA THR A 84 0.25 -7.15 -11.16
C THR A 84 0.28 -6.77 -12.65
N ALA A 85 -0.81 -6.21 -13.17
CA ALA A 85 -0.91 -5.80 -14.57
C ALA A 85 0.14 -4.75 -14.94
N VAL A 86 0.35 -3.74 -14.10
CA VAL A 86 1.41 -2.72 -14.29
C VAL A 86 2.80 -3.37 -14.26
N MET A 87 3.06 -4.28 -13.31
CA MET A 87 4.35 -4.94 -13.15
C MET A 87 4.72 -5.81 -14.37
N ILE A 88 3.75 -6.53 -14.93
CA ILE A 88 3.98 -7.38 -16.12
C ILE A 88 3.72 -6.65 -17.45
N ASN A 89 3.40 -5.36 -17.38
CA ASN A 89 3.04 -4.50 -18.52
C ASN A 89 1.86 -5.06 -19.35
N ASP A 90 0.85 -5.63 -18.69
CA ASP A 90 -0.41 -6.05 -19.30
C ASP A 90 -1.36 -4.86 -19.45
N LEU A 91 -1.14 -4.07 -20.50
CA LEU A 91 -1.94 -2.88 -20.78
C LEU A 91 -3.39 -3.21 -21.20
N LYS A 92 -3.70 -4.46 -21.55
CA LYS A 92 -5.05 -4.85 -22.01
C LYS A 92 -6.03 -5.03 -20.86
N ALA A 93 -5.55 -5.39 -19.67
CA ALA A 93 -6.38 -5.55 -18.49
C ALA A 93 -6.76 -4.21 -17.83
N LEU A 94 -5.90 -3.18 -17.97
CA LEU A 94 -6.06 -1.90 -17.27
C LEU A 94 -7.37 -1.15 -17.56
N PRO A 95 -7.94 -1.14 -18.78
CA PRO A 95 -9.25 -0.52 -19.03
C PRO A 95 -10.40 -1.16 -18.24
N ASN A 96 -10.33 -2.46 -17.94
CA ASN A 96 -11.34 -3.13 -17.13
C ASN A 96 -11.22 -2.70 -15.66
N PHE A 97 -10.00 -2.63 -15.13
CA PHE A 97 -9.76 -2.15 -13.77
C PHE A 97 -10.09 -0.67 -13.59
N TYR A 98 -9.94 0.13 -14.65
CA TYR A 98 -10.43 1.51 -14.67
C TYR A 98 -11.95 1.58 -14.45
N GLN A 99 -12.73 0.75 -15.15
CA GLN A 99 -14.18 0.69 -14.96
C GLN A 99 -14.54 0.17 -13.58
N GLU A 100 -13.85 -0.87 -13.09
CA GLU A 100 -14.07 -1.41 -11.74
C GLU A 100 -13.81 -0.34 -10.66
N ALA A 101 -12.75 0.47 -10.79
CA ALA A 101 -12.48 1.60 -9.90
C ALA A 101 -13.61 2.65 -9.91
N LEU A 102 -14.20 2.94 -11.08
CA LEU A 102 -15.35 3.84 -11.19
C LEU A 102 -16.61 3.26 -10.55
N GLU A 103 -16.89 1.97 -10.74
CA GLU A 103 -18.02 1.26 -10.12
C GLU A 103 -17.91 1.21 -8.58
N MET A 104 -16.68 1.35 -8.06
CA MET A 104 -16.38 1.43 -6.64
C MET A 104 -16.36 2.86 -6.08
N ASP A 105 -16.70 3.86 -6.89
CA ASP A 105 -16.61 5.29 -6.57
C ASP A 105 -15.19 5.77 -6.23
N GLU A 106 -14.15 5.04 -6.64
CA GLU A 106 -12.73 5.39 -6.45
C GLU A 106 -12.19 6.14 -7.68
N PHE A 107 -12.77 7.31 -7.93
CA PHE A 107 -12.51 8.13 -9.13
C PHE A 107 -11.02 8.48 -9.34
N PHE A 108 -10.30 8.86 -8.27
CA PHE A 108 -8.89 9.26 -8.37
C PHE A 108 -7.97 8.07 -8.63
N LEU A 109 -8.28 6.90 -8.08
CA LEU A 109 -7.62 5.65 -8.46
C LEU A 109 -7.88 5.35 -9.94
N ALA A 110 -9.12 5.51 -10.41
CA ALA A 110 -9.47 5.29 -11.81
C ALA A 110 -8.63 6.20 -12.73
N LEU A 111 -8.50 7.50 -12.44
CA LEU A 111 -7.62 8.39 -13.22
C LEU A 111 -6.16 7.91 -13.22
N SER A 112 -5.66 7.46 -12.07
CA SER A 112 -4.29 6.95 -11.96
C SER A 112 -4.08 5.64 -12.75
N ILE A 113 -5.08 4.76 -12.81
CA ILE A 113 -5.08 3.56 -13.66
C ILE A 113 -5.12 3.95 -15.14
N LYS A 114 -5.98 4.89 -15.52
CA LYS A 114 -6.11 5.40 -16.89
C LYS A 114 -4.77 5.89 -17.43
N ASN A 115 -4.01 6.60 -16.60
CA ASN A 115 -2.67 7.10 -16.91
C ASN A 115 -1.67 5.99 -17.29
N CYS A 116 -1.86 4.78 -16.78
CA CYS A 116 -0.97 3.66 -17.07
C CYS A 116 -1.09 3.15 -18.52
N TYR A 117 -2.18 3.44 -19.24
CA TYR A 117 -2.40 2.98 -20.62
C TYR A 117 -2.85 4.08 -21.60
N SER A 118 -3.21 5.27 -21.11
CA SER A 118 -3.67 6.39 -21.94
C SER A 118 -3.36 7.73 -21.27
N ALA A 119 -3.10 8.77 -22.08
CA ALA A 119 -2.83 10.10 -21.55
C ALA A 119 -4.07 10.69 -20.85
N LEU A 120 -3.84 11.32 -19.70
CA LEU A 120 -4.83 12.18 -19.04
C LEU A 120 -4.84 13.56 -19.70
N ASN A 121 -5.99 14.24 -19.65
CA ASN A 121 -6.07 15.65 -20.03
C ASN A 121 -5.70 16.58 -18.86
N ASP A 122 -5.45 17.86 -19.15
CA ASP A 122 -4.97 18.83 -18.15
C ASP A 122 -5.94 18.97 -16.95
N LEU A 123 -7.25 18.92 -17.19
CA LEU A 123 -8.27 18.99 -16.14
C LEU A 123 -8.27 17.75 -15.24
N GLU A 124 -8.07 16.56 -15.81
CA GLU A 124 -7.94 15.32 -15.05
C GLU A 124 -6.68 15.33 -14.17
N ILE A 125 -5.57 15.85 -14.71
CA ILE A 125 -4.31 16.00 -13.98
C ILE A 125 -4.48 16.98 -12.82
N GLU A 126 -5.07 18.16 -13.06
CA GLU A 126 -5.32 19.18 -12.05
C GLU A 126 -6.15 18.62 -10.89
N LYS A 127 -7.29 17.98 -11.18
CA LYS A 127 -8.13 17.35 -10.14
C LYS A 127 -7.39 16.31 -9.31
N LEU A 128 -6.53 15.52 -9.94
CA LEU A 128 -5.79 14.46 -9.26
C LEU A 128 -4.69 15.05 -8.36
N ILE A 129 -4.05 16.14 -8.78
CA ILE A 129 -3.09 16.90 -7.97
C ILE A 129 -3.79 17.52 -6.77
N ASP A 130 -4.88 18.25 -7.00
CA ASP A 130 -5.66 18.91 -5.94
C ASP A 130 -6.09 17.89 -4.88
N TYR A 131 -6.60 16.74 -5.33
CA TYR A 131 -6.97 15.64 -4.44
C TYR A 131 -5.80 15.17 -3.57
N LEU A 132 -4.64 14.86 -4.17
CA LEU A 132 -3.46 14.36 -3.46
C LEU A 132 -2.89 15.39 -2.47
N GLU A 133 -2.97 16.68 -2.78
CA GLU A 133 -2.51 17.76 -1.90
C GLU A 133 -3.47 18.03 -0.72
N GLU A 134 -4.77 17.77 -0.90
CA GLU A 134 -5.81 18.02 0.12
C GLU A 134 -6.05 16.85 1.10
N ILE A 135 -5.45 15.67 0.88
CA ILE A 135 -5.66 14.49 1.75
C ILE A 135 -5.13 14.76 3.16
N LYS A 136 -6.04 14.69 4.15
CA LYS A 136 -5.73 14.85 5.57
C LYS A 136 -5.54 13.51 6.30
N LEU A 137 -6.31 12.51 5.89
CA LEU A 137 -6.27 11.16 6.45
C LEU A 137 -6.05 10.20 5.30
N TRP A 138 -4.83 9.67 5.20
CA TRP A 138 -4.45 8.82 4.09
C TRP A 138 -4.94 7.39 4.29
N ARG A 139 -5.60 6.85 3.28
CA ARG A 139 -5.94 5.42 3.16
C ARG A 139 -4.88 4.71 2.34
N TYR A 140 -4.83 3.38 2.42
CA TYR A 140 -3.93 2.59 1.58
C TYR A 140 -4.19 2.79 0.07
N ILE A 141 -5.46 2.92 -0.32
CA ILE A 141 -5.82 3.20 -1.72
C ILE A 141 -5.33 4.58 -2.19
N ASP A 142 -5.22 5.56 -1.29
CA ASP A 142 -4.71 6.89 -1.59
C ASP A 142 -3.19 6.84 -1.81
N LEU A 143 -2.47 6.06 -0.98
CA LEU A 143 -1.05 5.76 -1.19
C LEU A 143 -0.81 5.05 -2.54
N PHE A 144 -1.67 4.08 -2.88
CA PHE A 144 -1.56 3.39 -4.16
C PHE A 144 -1.91 4.30 -5.35
N THR A 145 -2.85 5.22 -5.16
CA THR A 145 -3.18 6.28 -6.13
C THR A 145 -1.95 7.15 -6.37
N LEU A 146 -1.30 7.65 -5.31
CA LEU A 146 -0.05 8.43 -5.40
C LEU A 146 1.07 7.64 -6.11
N TYR A 147 1.21 6.35 -5.82
CA TYR A 147 2.21 5.49 -6.45
C TYR A 147 2.06 5.45 -7.98
N LEU A 148 0.85 5.21 -8.48
CA LEU A 148 0.56 5.21 -9.93
C LEU A 148 0.65 6.61 -10.57
N SER A 149 0.65 7.63 -9.72
CA SER A 149 0.56 9.03 -10.08
C SER A 149 1.91 9.74 -10.23
N LEU A 150 3.00 9.13 -9.77
CA LEU A 150 4.30 9.82 -9.69
C LEU A 150 4.81 10.40 -11.02
N ASP A 151 4.45 9.78 -12.15
CA ASP A 151 4.95 10.21 -13.46
C ASP A 151 4.32 11.50 -14.01
N PHE A 152 3.16 11.93 -13.49
CA PHE A 152 2.57 13.22 -13.90
C PHE A 152 2.98 14.37 -12.98
N LEU A 153 3.41 14.06 -11.75
CA LEU A 153 3.81 15.07 -10.80
C LEU A 153 5.11 15.71 -11.26
N LYS A 154 5.16 17.04 -11.24
CA LYS A 154 6.42 17.74 -11.44
C LYS A 154 7.37 17.34 -10.31
N PRO A 155 8.68 17.18 -10.57
CA PRO A 155 9.65 16.89 -9.51
C PRO A 155 9.59 17.86 -8.32
N SER A 156 9.15 19.10 -8.53
CA SER A 156 8.96 20.09 -7.45
C SER A 156 7.71 19.85 -6.58
N GLN A 157 6.70 19.13 -7.06
CA GLN A 157 5.46 18.86 -6.32
C GLN A 157 5.58 17.62 -5.42
N ILE A 158 6.35 16.62 -5.86
CA ILE A 158 6.48 15.34 -5.15
C ILE A 158 6.97 15.51 -3.70
N PRO A 159 8.01 16.33 -3.39
CA PRO A 159 8.46 16.52 -2.01
C PRO A 159 7.37 17.09 -1.12
N PHE A 160 6.56 18.04 -1.61
CA PHE A 160 5.48 18.65 -0.82
C PHE A 160 4.42 17.62 -0.42
N ILE A 161 3.99 16.75 -1.35
CA ILE A 161 3.01 15.70 -1.07
C ILE A 161 3.56 14.68 -0.08
N ILE A 162 4.82 14.24 -0.29
CA ILE A 162 5.47 13.27 0.59
C ILE A 162 5.72 13.85 1.99
N GLU A 163 6.16 15.10 2.11
CA GLU A 163 6.36 15.78 3.39
C GLU A 163 5.04 16.04 4.11
N ASN A 164 3.99 16.46 3.40
CA ASN A 164 2.66 16.61 3.97
C ASN A 164 2.13 15.29 4.55
N PHE A 165 2.36 14.17 3.85
CA PHE A 165 2.04 12.84 4.36
C PHE A 165 2.71 12.57 5.72
N TYR A 166 4.02 12.89 5.85
CA TYR A 166 4.75 12.74 7.12
C TYR A 166 4.19 13.62 8.24
N LEU A 167 3.89 14.89 7.94
CA LEU A 167 3.40 15.85 8.93
C LEU A 167 2.01 15.49 9.45
N THR A 168 1.15 14.94 8.59
CA THR A 168 -0.26 14.70 8.91
C THR A 168 -0.55 13.30 9.45
N ASN A 169 0.30 12.29 9.19
CA ASN A 169 -0.02 10.89 9.49
C ASN A 169 1.01 10.16 10.36
N ASN A 170 1.37 10.73 11.49
CA ASN A 170 2.30 10.10 12.45
C ASN A 170 1.88 8.68 12.91
N GLU A 171 0.58 8.36 12.90
CA GLU A 171 0.07 7.06 13.37
C GLU A 171 0.10 5.95 12.31
N ILE A 172 0.05 6.30 11.02
CA ILE A 172 0.09 5.34 9.90
C ILE A 172 1.47 4.64 9.83
N PHE A 173 2.53 5.29 10.33
CA PHE A 173 3.86 4.69 10.46
C PHE A 173 3.93 3.46 11.37
N ASN A 174 2.86 3.10 12.08
CA ASN A 174 2.84 1.88 12.89
C ASN A 174 2.48 0.64 12.07
N SER A 175 1.89 0.79 10.88
CA SER A 175 1.50 -0.36 10.06
C SER A 175 2.61 -0.76 9.10
N TYR A 176 2.91 -2.06 9.04
CA TYR A 176 3.96 -2.61 8.20
C TYR A 176 3.68 -2.43 6.71
N GLU A 177 2.42 -2.58 6.28
CA GLU A 177 2.06 -2.54 4.87
C GLU A 177 2.17 -1.12 4.28
N GLU A 178 1.62 -0.13 4.97
CA GLU A 178 1.65 1.28 4.59
C GLU A 178 3.08 1.81 4.58
N ASN A 179 3.92 1.43 5.55
CA ASN A 179 5.34 1.76 5.55
C ASN A 179 6.07 1.21 4.31
N ASN A 180 5.77 -0.04 3.93
CA ASN A 180 6.35 -0.63 2.72
C ASN A 180 5.88 0.12 1.47
N LYS A 181 4.59 0.43 1.36
CA LYS A 181 4.04 1.16 0.22
C LYS A 181 4.64 2.56 0.10
N LEU A 182 4.77 3.28 1.21
CA LEU A 182 5.43 4.59 1.22
C LEU A 182 6.88 4.49 0.77
N ALA A 183 7.62 3.49 1.23
CA ALA A 183 9.00 3.29 0.81
C ALA A 183 9.10 2.95 -0.69
N GLU A 184 8.15 2.21 -1.27
CA GLU A 184 8.04 2.01 -2.72
C GLU A 184 7.85 3.34 -3.46
N ILE A 185 6.93 4.19 -2.99
CA ILE A 185 6.65 5.53 -3.55
C ILE A 185 7.91 6.38 -3.51
N VAL A 186 8.58 6.46 -2.36
CA VAL A 186 9.80 7.27 -2.19
C VAL A 186 10.94 6.74 -3.06
N CYS A 187 11.07 5.42 -3.23
CA CYS A 187 12.04 4.84 -4.16
C CYS A 187 11.78 5.28 -5.61
N GLN A 188 10.54 5.20 -6.08
CA GLN A 188 10.21 5.59 -7.46
C GLN A 188 10.32 7.11 -7.67
N ALA A 189 9.88 7.93 -6.70
CA ALA A 189 10.10 9.37 -6.68
C ALA A 189 11.60 9.71 -6.76
N THR A 190 12.43 8.99 -6.01
CA THR A 190 13.89 9.15 -6.04
C THR A 190 14.45 8.86 -7.43
N MET A 191 13.95 7.85 -8.15
CA MET A 191 14.35 7.61 -9.54
C MET A 191 14.01 8.78 -10.47
N ILE A 192 12.86 9.42 -10.27
CA ILE A 192 12.46 10.63 -11.02
C ILE A 192 13.44 11.77 -10.72
N PHE A 193 13.78 12.01 -9.45
CA PHE A 193 14.75 13.03 -9.05
C PHE A 193 16.14 12.79 -9.65
N ILE A 194 16.62 11.54 -9.62
CA ILE A 194 17.88 11.14 -10.25
C ILE A 194 17.86 11.48 -11.74
N SER A 195 16.82 11.04 -12.47
CA SER A 195 16.70 11.27 -13.92
C SER A 195 16.64 12.75 -14.30
N SER A 196 16.16 13.59 -13.37
CA SER A 196 16.02 15.03 -13.56
C SER A 196 17.26 15.80 -13.03
N GLY A 197 18.31 15.11 -12.58
CA GLY A 197 19.56 15.71 -12.13
C GLY A 197 19.54 16.31 -10.72
N TYR A 198 18.48 16.09 -9.93
CA TYR A 198 18.37 16.60 -8.56
C TYR A 198 19.18 15.74 -7.57
N LYS A 199 20.50 15.90 -7.57
CA LYS A 199 21.43 15.09 -6.79
C LYS A 199 21.20 15.17 -5.28
N GLU A 200 21.10 16.38 -4.72
CA GLU A 200 20.96 16.59 -3.28
C GLU A 200 19.61 16.09 -2.76
N LEU A 201 18.53 16.36 -3.52
CA LEU A 201 17.18 15.92 -3.16
C LEU A 201 17.07 14.39 -3.20
N SER A 202 17.60 13.75 -4.24
CA SER A 202 17.60 12.28 -4.33
C SER A 202 18.45 11.63 -3.23
N ASP A 203 19.60 12.21 -2.87
CA ASP A 203 20.41 11.73 -1.74
C ASP A 203 19.69 11.89 -0.39
N HIS A 204 18.95 12.99 -0.20
CA HIS A 204 18.11 13.19 0.99
C HIS A 204 17.10 12.06 1.17
N PHE A 205 16.33 11.72 0.13
CA PHE A 205 15.36 10.62 0.20
C PHE A 205 16.01 9.24 0.35
N LEU A 206 17.18 8.99 -0.25
CA LEU A 206 17.94 7.76 -0.03
C LEU A 206 18.41 7.61 1.43
N LYS A 207 18.85 8.70 2.06
CA LYS A 207 19.22 8.70 3.49
C LYS A 207 18.00 8.43 4.36
N TYR A 208 16.88 9.07 4.04
CA TYR A 208 15.61 8.83 4.73
C TYR A 208 15.24 7.33 4.68
N LEU A 209 15.18 6.74 3.48
CA LEU A 209 14.87 5.31 3.29
C LEU A 209 15.82 4.38 4.08
N TRP A 210 17.10 4.75 4.18
CA TRP A 210 18.08 3.99 4.93
C TRP A 210 17.85 4.04 6.45
N LEU A 211 17.51 5.21 6.99
CA LEU A 211 17.26 5.40 8.42
C LEU A 211 16.04 4.58 8.88
N HIS A 212 15.03 4.45 8.03
CA HIS A 212 13.79 3.72 8.32
C HIS A 212 13.80 2.25 7.85
N GLN A 213 14.94 1.72 7.40
CA GLN A 213 15.03 0.40 6.76
C GLN A 213 14.54 -0.79 7.59
N LYS A 214 14.48 -0.66 8.93
CA LYS A 214 14.02 -1.73 9.82
C LYS A 214 12.54 -2.04 9.67
N ASN A 215 11.77 -1.09 9.15
CA ASN A 215 10.33 -1.22 8.95
C ASN A 215 9.98 -1.75 7.55
N HIS A 216 10.99 -2.06 6.72
CA HIS A 216 10.81 -2.42 5.33
C HIS A 216 10.99 -3.93 5.10
N SER A 217 10.20 -4.46 4.19
CA SER A 217 10.30 -5.81 3.65
C SER A 217 11.57 -6.00 2.82
N MET A 218 11.96 -7.26 2.61
CA MET A 218 13.05 -7.59 1.70
C MET A 218 12.80 -7.10 0.27
N TYR A 219 11.54 -7.06 -0.17
CA TYR A 219 11.16 -6.51 -1.48
C TYR A 219 11.57 -5.03 -1.59
N VAL A 220 11.12 -4.20 -0.65
CA VAL A 220 11.45 -2.77 -0.61
C VAL A 220 12.95 -2.54 -0.44
N ARG A 221 13.64 -3.37 0.35
CA ARG A 221 15.09 -3.26 0.51
C ARG A 221 15.85 -3.53 -0.78
N ASN A 222 15.42 -4.53 -1.57
CA ASN A 222 16.00 -4.77 -2.89
C ASN A 222 15.74 -3.58 -3.82
N PHE A 223 14.53 -3.00 -3.79
CA PHE A 223 14.23 -1.81 -4.59
C PHE A 223 15.13 -0.63 -4.21
N TYR A 224 15.28 -0.36 -2.91
CA TYR A 224 16.18 0.67 -2.40
C TYR A 224 17.61 0.50 -2.91
N PHE A 225 18.19 -0.71 -2.83
CA PHE A 225 19.55 -0.93 -3.30
C PHE A 225 19.68 -0.79 -4.82
N PHE A 226 18.63 -1.12 -5.58
CA PHE A 226 18.58 -0.86 -7.02
C PHE A 226 18.60 0.64 -7.31
N VAL A 227 17.74 1.43 -6.64
CA VAL A 227 17.69 2.89 -6.80
C VAL A 227 18.98 3.56 -6.35
N ARG A 228 19.60 3.07 -5.27
CA ARG A 228 20.93 3.54 -4.83
C ARG A 228 22.00 3.23 -5.88
N GLY A 229 21.95 2.05 -6.52
CA GLY A 229 22.82 1.71 -7.63
C GLY A 229 22.65 2.69 -8.81
N TYR A 230 21.41 3.06 -9.13
CA TYR A 230 21.11 4.08 -10.13
C TYR A 230 21.73 5.43 -9.76
N TRP A 231 21.52 5.89 -8.52
CA TRP A 231 22.10 7.15 -8.03
C TRP A 231 23.63 7.19 -8.14
N ILE A 232 24.31 6.11 -7.71
CA ILE A 232 25.77 5.97 -7.83
C ILE A 232 26.19 6.03 -9.31
N SER A 233 25.41 5.40 -10.21
CA SER A 233 25.78 5.35 -11.62
C SER A 233 25.68 6.71 -12.32
N GLU A 234 24.75 7.57 -11.90
CA GLU A 234 24.54 8.89 -12.48
C GLU A 234 25.43 9.96 -11.86
N PHE A 235 25.64 9.92 -10.53
CA PHE A 235 26.25 11.05 -9.80
C PHE A 235 27.63 10.77 -9.19
N GLU A 236 28.11 9.53 -9.25
CA GLU A 236 29.41 9.11 -8.74
C GLU A 236 30.19 8.31 -9.80
N GLN A 237 30.11 6.98 -9.75
CA GLN A 237 30.91 6.06 -10.54
C GLN A 237 30.01 5.09 -11.31
N LYS A 238 29.87 5.36 -12.61
CA LYS A 238 28.96 4.66 -13.52
C LYS A 238 29.01 3.14 -13.42
N ASP A 239 30.18 2.54 -13.61
CA ASP A 239 30.32 1.08 -13.65
C ASP A 239 29.99 0.42 -12.31
N LYS A 240 30.37 1.06 -11.20
CA LYS A 240 30.05 0.58 -9.85
C LYS A 240 28.55 0.56 -9.61
N GLY A 241 27.85 1.65 -9.95
CA GLY A 241 26.40 1.74 -9.80
C GLY A 241 25.65 0.74 -10.69
N ILE A 242 26.08 0.59 -11.95
CA ILE A 242 25.53 -0.42 -12.87
C ILE A 242 25.73 -1.84 -12.33
N ASN A 243 26.90 -2.16 -11.80
CA ASN A 243 27.17 -3.48 -11.22
C ASN A 243 26.30 -3.74 -9.98
N CYS A 244 26.07 -2.74 -9.13
CA CYS A 244 25.12 -2.83 -8.02
C CYS A 244 23.69 -3.16 -8.51
N MET A 245 23.19 -2.44 -9.52
CA MET A 245 21.87 -2.71 -10.10
C MET A 245 21.77 -4.13 -10.66
N LYS A 246 22.78 -4.57 -11.43
CA LYS A 246 22.84 -5.94 -11.96
C LYS A 246 22.87 -7.01 -10.86
N HIS A 247 23.53 -6.74 -9.74
CA HIS A 247 23.54 -7.66 -8.60
C HIS A 247 22.14 -7.84 -8.01
N ILE A 248 21.37 -6.76 -7.83
CA ILE A 248 19.97 -6.86 -7.36
C ILE A 248 19.11 -7.65 -8.36
N ILE A 249 19.26 -7.39 -9.65
CA ILE A 249 18.55 -8.17 -10.69
C ILE A 249 18.86 -9.67 -10.56
N LYS A 250 20.13 -10.04 -10.38
CA LYS A 250 20.53 -11.45 -10.20
C LYS A 250 19.94 -12.06 -8.93
N ILE A 251 19.82 -11.31 -7.84
CA ILE A 251 19.15 -11.78 -6.61
C ILE A 251 17.70 -12.11 -6.91
N LEU A 252 16.98 -11.21 -7.60
CA LEU A 252 15.56 -11.43 -7.93
C LEU A 252 15.36 -12.60 -8.88
N GLU A 253 16.24 -12.75 -9.88
CA GLU A 253 16.24 -13.91 -10.80
C GLU A 253 16.56 -15.22 -10.05
N PHE A 254 17.50 -15.20 -9.10
CA PHE A 254 17.83 -16.36 -8.25
C PHE A 254 16.67 -16.78 -7.34
N LEU A 255 15.90 -15.81 -6.84
CA LEU A 255 14.72 -16.06 -6.00
C LEU A 255 13.47 -16.44 -6.81
N ASP A 256 13.59 -16.68 -8.12
CA ASP A 256 12.49 -17.01 -9.04
C ASP A 256 11.40 -15.92 -9.13
N TYR A 257 11.82 -14.65 -9.09
CA TYR A 257 10.96 -13.48 -9.32
C TYR A 257 11.33 -12.70 -10.60
N PRO A 258 11.29 -13.33 -11.79
CA PRO A 258 11.70 -12.69 -13.04
C PRO A 258 10.82 -11.49 -13.43
N ASN A 259 9.54 -11.50 -13.05
CA ASN A 259 8.63 -10.37 -13.31
C ASN A 259 9.06 -9.11 -12.56
N ILE A 260 9.49 -9.24 -11.29
CA ILE A 260 10.00 -8.11 -10.50
C ILE A 260 11.33 -7.61 -11.09
N ALA A 261 12.22 -8.52 -11.46
CA ALA A 261 13.47 -8.16 -12.12
C ALA A 261 13.24 -7.39 -13.42
N ASN A 262 12.29 -7.84 -14.24
CA ASN A 262 11.91 -7.15 -15.47
C ASN A 262 11.28 -5.78 -15.19
N TYR A 263 10.43 -5.70 -14.18
CA TYR A 263 9.83 -4.43 -13.75
C TYR A 263 10.90 -3.40 -13.37
N TYR A 264 11.92 -3.77 -12.60
CA TYR A 264 13.03 -2.87 -12.26
C TYR A 264 13.81 -2.41 -13.50
N LYS A 265 14.06 -3.32 -14.45
CA LYS A 265 14.70 -3.01 -15.74
C LYS A 265 13.85 -2.01 -16.54
N GLN A 266 12.52 -2.16 -16.53
CA GLN A 266 11.59 -1.25 -17.20
C GLN A 266 11.56 0.12 -16.55
N LEU A 267 11.49 0.21 -15.21
CA LEU A 267 11.58 1.48 -14.49
C LEU A 267 12.89 2.21 -14.79
N TYR A 268 14.02 1.48 -14.74
CA TYR A 268 15.31 2.07 -15.10
C TYR A 268 15.33 2.57 -16.54
N LYS A 269 14.80 1.79 -17.49
CA LYS A 269 14.71 2.20 -18.90
C LYS A 269 13.84 3.44 -19.08
N LYS A 270 12.72 3.52 -18.36
CA LYS A 270 11.80 4.66 -18.38
C LYS A 270 12.50 5.94 -17.92
N TYR A 271 13.18 5.91 -16.78
CA TYR A 271 13.75 7.10 -16.17
C TYR A 271 15.15 7.47 -16.69
N SER A 272 16.02 6.50 -16.95
CA SER A 272 17.39 6.77 -17.46
C SER A 272 17.45 6.95 -18.98
N LYS A 273 16.41 6.50 -19.71
CA LYS A 273 16.42 6.30 -21.17
C LYS A 273 17.51 5.32 -21.65
N MET A 274 18.13 4.55 -20.75
CA MET A 274 19.15 3.54 -21.04
C MET A 274 18.64 2.12 -20.78
N THR A 275 19.20 1.12 -21.45
CA THR A 275 18.83 -0.29 -21.20
C THR A 275 19.89 -0.96 -20.35
N LEU A 276 19.49 -1.54 -19.22
CA LEU A 276 20.36 -2.35 -18.38
C LEU A 276 20.58 -3.71 -19.08
N ARG A 277 21.77 -3.90 -19.68
CA ARG A 277 22.17 -5.15 -20.35
C ARG A 277 22.67 -6.20 -19.36
#